data_AF-A0A954B9G3-F1
#
_entry.id   AF-A0A954B9G3-F1
#
_cell.length_a   1.000
_cell.length_b   1.000
_cell.length_c   1.000
_cell.angle_alpha   90.00
_cell.angle_beta   90.00
_cell.angle_gamma   90.00
#
_symmetry.space_group_name_H-M   'P 1'
#
loop_
_entity.id
_entity.type
_entity.pdbx_description
1 polymer ?
#
loop_
_entity_poly.entity_id
_entity_poly.type
_entity_poly.pdbx_seq_one_letter_code
_entity_poly.pdbx_strand_id
1 'polypeptide(L)'
;MSQGEDQPAHYYLAGGGIASLAAAVFLIRDAGVSGEQVTIFEKEDRFGGSLDGAGDAEMGYLVRGGRMFEPNFVCTFDLLNSIPSGLPGGLSAEEDIFAFNRDVPGSSRCRLIRDGAKADSRLGLRLRDMRDLLRLTQADEAALDGKAIDECFDPAFFQSNFWIMWSTMF
;
A
#
# COMPACT_ATOMS: atom_id res chain seq x y z
N MET A 1 37.33 -10.24 -34.64
CA MET A 1 36.09 -10.45 -33.89
C MET A 1 35.52 -9.07 -33.61
N SER A 2 34.51 -8.67 -34.39
CA SER A 2 33.85 -7.37 -34.24
C SER A 2 33.06 -7.40 -32.93
N GLN A 3 33.35 -6.45 -32.05
CA GLN A 3 32.48 -6.13 -30.92
C GLN A 3 31.20 -5.58 -31.54
N GLY A 4 30.06 -6.25 -31.32
CA GLY A 4 28.77 -5.64 -31.56
C GLY A 4 28.57 -4.59 -30.47
N GLU A 5 28.39 -3.33 -30.86
CA GLU A 5 27.89 -2.31 -29.94
C GLU A 5 26.55 -2.82 -29.40
N ASP A 6 26.49 -3.03 -28.08
CA ASP A 6 25.27 -3.41 -27.38
C ASP A 6 24.28 -2.25 -27.57
N GLN A 7 23.24 -2.45 -28.38
CA GLN A 7 22.25 -1.40 -28.58
C GLN A 7 21.61 -1.09 -27.23
N PRO A 8 21.52 0.18 -26.83
CA PRO A 8 20.93 0.55 -25.55
C PRO A 8 19.50 -0.01 -25.48
N ALA A 9 19.25 -0.89 -24.50
CA ALA A 9 17.94 -1.50 -24.31
C ALA A 9 16.89 -0.43 -23.99
N HIS A 10 15.67 -0.60 -24.53
CA HIS A 10 14.52 0.27 -24.24
C HIS A 10 13.53 -0.48 -23.34
N TYR A 11 13.06 0.18 -22.27
CA TYR A 11 12.22 -0.40 -21.24
C TYR A 11 10.79 0.13 -21.36
N TYR A 12 9.83 -0.78 -21.44
CA TYR A 12 8.41 -0.46 -21.60
C TYR A 12 7.62 -0.91 -20.37
N LEU A 13 6.87 0.00 -19.75
CA LEU A 13 6.10 -0.23 -18.54
C LEU A 13 4.61 0.00 -18.84
N ALA A 14 3.77 -1.01 -18.59
CA ALA A 14 2.33 -0.93 -18.86
C ALA A 14 1.56 -0.48 -17.61
N GLY A 15 0.84 0.63 -17.72
CA GLY A 15 0.10 1.29 -16.64
C GLY A 15 0.94 2.37 -15.95
N GLY A 16 0.32 3.51 -15.63
CA GLY A 16 0.93 4.67 -14.98
C GLY A 16 0.74 4.71 -13.46
N GLY A 17 0.49 3.56 -12.83
CA GLY A 17 0.38 3.43 -11.38
C GLY A 17 1.73 3.37 -10.65
N ILE A 18 1.69 3.31 -9.31
CA ILE A 18 2.89 3.31 -8.46
C ILE A 18 3.89 2.21 -8.81
N ALA A 19 3.44 1.04 -9.27
CA ALA A 19 4.34 -0.06 -9.64
C ALA A 19 5.28 0.33 -10.80
N SER A 20 4.72 0.85 -11.91
CA SER A 20 5.52 1.30 -13.05
C SER A 20 6.34 2.54 -12.74
N LEU A 21 5.77 3.49 -11.97
CA LEU A 21 6.52 4.67 -11.56
C LEU A 21 7.72 4.30 -10.69
N ALA A 22 7.56 3.39 -9.73
CA ALA A 22 8.65 2.87 -8.92
C ALA A 22 9.69 2.12 -9.77
N ALA A 23 9.26 1.27 -10.69
CA ALA A 23 10.16 0.56 -11.60
C ALA A 23 11.00 1.53 -12.44
N ALA A 24 10.41 2.59 -12.97
CA ALA A 24 11.14 3.63 -13.70
C ALA A 24 12.19 4.32 -12.81
N VAL A 25 11.84 4.65 -11.56
CA VAL A 25 12.79 5.24 -10.61
C VAL A 25 13.97 4.30 -10.34
N PHE A 26 13.72 3.02 -10.06
CA PHE A 26 14.80 2.06 -9.81
C PHE A 26 15.67 1.81 -11.05
N LEU A 27 15.09 1.77 -12.26
CA LEU A 27 15.86 1.67 -13.51
C LEU A 27 16.83 2.85 -13.66
N ILE A 28 16.35 4.07 -13.38
CA ILE A 28 17.16 5.28 -13.51
C ILE A 28 18.21 5.35 -12.40
N ARG A 29 17.76 5.20 -11.15
CA ARG A 29 18.57 5.40 -9.94
C ARG A 29 19.62 4.30 -9.74
N ASP A 30 19.21 3.04 -9.89
CA ASP A 30 20.01 1.89 -9.46
C ASP A 30 20.66 1.17 -10.65
N ALA A 31 20.01 1.15 -11.81
CA ALA A 31 20.55 0.53 -13.02
C ALA A 31 21.22 1.52 -13.98
N GLY A 32 21.20 2.83 -13.68
CA GLY A 32 21.83 3.87 -14.49
C GLY A 32 21.22 4.03 -15.89
N VAL A 33 19.97 3.61 -16.07
CA VAL A 33 19.24 3.74 -17.34
C VAL A 33 18.87 5.19 -17.58
N SER A 34 19.09 5.71 -18.80
CA SER A 34 18.65 7.06 -19.16
C SER A 34 17.12 7.14 -19.18
N GLY A 35 16.54 8.23 -18.67
CA GLY A 35 15.08 8.40 -18.64
C GLY A 35 14.42 8.31 -20.03
N GLU A 36 15.14 8.70 -21.08
CA GLU A 36 14.71 8.62 -22.48
C GLU A 36 14.54 7.18 -22.98
N GLN A 37 15.18 6.22 -22.30
CA GLN A 37 15.06 4.78 -22.61
C GLN A 37 13.90 4.11 -21.85
N VAL A 38 13.15 4.86 -21.04
CA VAL A 38 12.00 4.35 -20.29
C VAL A 38 10.72 4.95 -20.87
N THR A 39 9.77 4.10 -21.24
CA THR A 39 8.44 4.53 -21.70
C THR A 39 7.36 3.89 -20.84
N ILE A 40 6.50 4.73 -20.27
CA ILE A 40 5.34 4.31 -19.49
C ILE A 40 4.09 4.52 -20.35
N PHE A 41 3.34 3.45 -20.60
CA PHE A 41 2.06 3.51 -21.30
C PHE A 41 0.94 3.64 -20.28
N GLU A 42 0.28 4.79 -20.23
CA GLU A 42 -0.94 5.01 -19.45
C GLU A 42 -2.11 5.20 -20.40
N LYS A 43 -3.24 4.58 -20.08
CA LYS A 43 -4.48 4.68 -20.84
C LYS A 43 -5.24 5.95 -20.48
N GLU A 44 -5.19 6.35 -19.22
CA GLU A 44 -5.86 7.54 -18.70
C GLU A 44 -5.05 8.81 -19.02
N ASP A 45 -5.70 9.98 -18.90
CA ASP A 45 -5.04 11.28 -19.12
C ASP A 45 -4.09 11.69 -17.98
N ARG A 46 -3.91 10.84 -16.97
CA ARG A 46 -3.09 11.12 -15.78
C ARG A 46 -2.42 9.85 -15.25
N PHE A 47 -1.24 10.05 -14.69
CA PHE A 47 -0.54 9.04 -13.90
C PHE A 47 -1.10 8.94 -12.48
N GLY A 48 -0.70 7.90 -11.76
CA GLY A 48 -1.05 7.63 -10.37
C GLY A 48 -1.82 6.32 -10.20
N GLY A 49 -2.51 5.86 -11.25
CA GLY A 49 -3.34 4.65 -11.18
C GLY A 49 -4.28 4.75 -9.99
N SER A 50 -4.28 3.78 -9.08
CA SER A 50 -5.12 3.81 -7.87
C SER A 50 -4.81 4.96 -6.90
N LEU A 51 -3.63 5.58 -6.93
CA LEU A 51 -3.21 6.67 -6.02
C LEU A 51 -3.70 8.07 -6.46
N ASP A 52 -4.92 8.17 -6.98
CA ASP A 52 -5.48 9.45 -7.42
C ASP A 52 -6.01 10.30 -6.27
N GLY A 53 -5.95 11.61 -6.50
CA GLY A 53 -6.82 12.62 -5.90
C GLY A 53 -7.29 13.53 -7.03
N ALA A 54 -8.58 13.83 -7.08
CA ALA A 54 -9.17 14.60 -8.16
C ALA A 54 -10.25 15.56 -7.66
N GLY A 55 -10.74 16.39 -8.56
CA GLY A 55 -11.79 17.36 -8.27
C GLY A 55 -11.25 18.70 -7.76
N ASP A 56 -12.17 19.56 -7.37
CA ASP A 56 -11.91 20.96 -7.02
C ASP A 56 -12.98 21.50 -6.06
N ALA A 57 -12.87 22.78 -5.70
CA ALA A 57 -13.79 23.42 -4.77
C ALA A 57 -15.21 23.64 -5.33
N GLU A 58 -15.41 23.62 -6.66
CA GLU A 58 -16.70 23.85 -7.30
C GLU A 58 -17.49 22.55 -7.48
N MET A 59 -16.81 21.49 -7.94
CA MET A 59 -17.39 20.18 -8.25
C MET A 59 -17.22 19.16 -7.13
N GLY A 60 -16.38 19.47 -6.14
CA GLY A 60 -16.05 18.61 -5.00
C GLY A 60 -14.78 17.80 -5.20
N TYR A 61 -14.16 17.38 -4.09
CA TYR A 61 -12.95 16.56 -4.08
C TYR A 61 -13.29 15.06 -4.06
N LEU A 62 -12.54 14.27 -4.81
CA LEU A 62 -12.67 12.82 -4.91
C LEU A 62 -11.35 12.12 -4.56
N VAL A 63 -11.46 11.12 -3.69
CA VAL A 63 -10.38 10.17 -3.37
C VAL A 63 -10.96 8.77 -3.47
N ARG A 64 -10.46 7.93 -4.40
CA ARG A 64 -10.97 6.56 -4.57
C ARG A 64 -10.63 5.62 -3.41
N GLY A 65 -9.66 5.97 -2.57
CA GLY A 65 -9.33 5.23 -1.36
C GLY A 65 -8.22 5.87 -0.54
N GLY A 66 -8.26 5.63 0.77
CA GLY A 66 -7.14 5.95 1.65
C GLY A 66 -6.00 4.95 1.48
N ARG A 67 -4.76 5.38 1.72
CA ARG A 67 -3.59 4.51 1.80
C ARG A 67 -2.97 4.67 3.16
N MET A 68 -2.80 3.56 3.85
CA MET A 68 -2.15 3.52 5.15
C MET A 68 -0.73 3.04 4.96
N PHE A 69 0.21 3.81 5.48
CA PHE A 69 1.62 3.48 5.48
C PHE A 69 1.99 3.05 6.90
N GLU A 70 2.90 2.10 7.01
CA GLU A 70 3.49 1.69 8.27
C GLU A 70 5.02 1.72 8.15
N PRO A 71 5.77 1.99 9.24
CA PRO A 71 7.20 2.28 9.18
C PRO A 71 8.09 1.19 8.55
N ASN A 72 7.63 -0.06 8.47
CA ASN A 72 8.38 -1.19 7.92
C ASN A 72 8.11 -1.42 6.42
N PHE A 73 7.47 -0.49 5.72
CA PHE A 73 7.43 -0.46 4.25
C PHE A 73 8.80 -0.06 3.66
N VAL A 74 9.82 -0.89 3.92
CA VAL A 74 11.23 -0.59 3.65
C VAL A 74 11.50 -0.27 2.18
N CYS A 75 10.90 -1.00 1.24
CA CYS A 75 11.08 -0.71 -0.19
C CYS A 75 10.38 0.59 -0.62
N THR A 76 9.22 0.88 -0.04
CA THR A 76 8.48 2.11 -0.34
C THR A 76 9.22 3.33 0.19
N PHE A 77 9.75 3.27 1.41
CA PHE A 77 10.49 4.39 1.98
C PHE A 77 11.87 4.55 1.37
N ASP A 78 12.57 3.47 1.01
CA ASP A 78 13.78 3.56 0.18
C ASP A 78 13.53 4.30 -1.15
N LEU A 79 12.42 3.98 -1.82
CA LEU A 79 11.99 4.72 -3.01
C LEU A 79 11.76 6.20 -2.70
N LEU A 80 10.89 6.49 -1.73
CA LEU A 80 10.44 7.86 -1.41
C LEU A 80 11.54 8.74 -0.84
N ASN A 81 12.59 8.17 -0.25
CA ASN A 81 13.75 8.93 0.19
C ASN A 81 14.50 9.59 -0.97
N SER A 82 14.46 8.98 -2.15
CA SER A 82 15.09 9.52 -3.36
C SER A 82 14.22 10.52 -4.12
N ILE A 83 12.96 10.70 -3.71
CA ILE A 83 12.02 11.61 -4.35
C ILE A 83 11.95 12.91 -3.55
N PRO A 84 12.20 14.09 -4.15
CA PRO A 84 12.04 15.36 -3.44
C PRO A 84 10.57 15.57 -3.08
N SER A 85 10.31 16.09 -1.88
CA SER A 85 8.98 16.52 -1.50
C SER A 85 8.56 17.75 -2.31
N GLY A 86 7.24 17.94 -2.47
CA GLY A 86 6.68 19.13 -3.11
C GLY A 86 6.67 20.37 -2.21
N LEU A 87 7.14 20.26 -0.96
CA LEU A 87 7.10 21.32 0.03
C LEU A 87 8.41 22.14 0.06
N PRO A 88 8.33 23.43 0.44
CA PRO A 88 9.54 24.22 0.69
C PRO A 88 10.39 23.59 1.79
N GLY A 89 11.70 23.48 1.57
CA GLY A 89 12.65 22.94 2.57
C GLY A 89 13.60 21.87 2.04
N GLY A 90 13.36 21.35 0.84
CA GLY A 90 14.27 20.39 0.20
C GLY A 90 14.29 19.00 0.84
N LEU A 91 13.30 18.68 1.68
CA LEU A 91 13.12 17.36 2.26
C LEU A 91 12.75 16.34 1.17
N SER A 92 13.10 15.07 1.38
CA SER A 92 12.54 13.96 0.60
C SER A 92 11.07 13.71 0.95
N ALA A 93 10.36 12.99 0.09
CA ALA A 93 8.97 12.60 0.35
C ALA A 93 8.87 11.68 1.58
N GLU A 94 9.89 10.83 1.82
CA GLU A 94 9.99 10.05 3.07
C GLU A 94 10.05 10.98 4.29
N GLU A 95 11.02 11.90 4.30
CA GLU A 95 11.26 12.80 5.44
C GLU A 95 10.01 13.62 5.79
N ASP A 96 9.29 14.11 4.77
CA ASP A 96 8.03 14.84 4.94
C ASP A 96 6.94 13.96 5.59
N ILE A 97 6.73 12.75 5.08
CA ILE A 97 5.76 11.80 5.64
C ILE A 97 6.07 11.49 7.11
N PHE A 98 7.33 11.22 7.46
CA PHE A 98 7.71 10.93 8.84
C PHE A 98 7.62 12.16 9.75
N ALA A 99 7.96 13.35 9.24
CA ALA A 99 7.81 14.60 9.99
C ALA A 99 6.33 14.85 10.33
N PHE A 100 5.44 14.74 9.34
CA PHE A 100 4.01 14.90 9.54
C PHE A 100 3.45 13.89 10.56
N ASN A 101 3.81 12.60 10.44
CA ASN A 101 3.30 11.56 11.35
C ASN A 101 3.84 11.68 12.78
N ARG A 102 5.01 12.30 12.98
CA ARG A 102 5.52 12.64 14.31
C ARG A 102 4.69 13.74 14.97
N ASP A 103 4.28 14.74 14.19
CA ASP A 103 3.51 15.88 14.68
C ASP A 103 2.02 15.53 14.82
N VAL A 104 1.52 14.62 13.99
CA VAL A 104 0.11 14.19 13.92
C VAL A 104 0.01 12.66 14.09
N PRO A 105 0.17 12.13 15.31
CA PRO A 105 0.13 10.69 15.55
C PRO A 105 -1.28 10.13 15.29
N GLY A 106 -1.36 9.15 14.39
CA GLY A 106 -2.60 8.45 14.07
C GLY A 106 -3.15 7.65 15.26
N SER A 107 -4.39 7.90 15.66
CA SER A 107 -5.09 7.09 16.66
C SER A 107 -6.61 7.11 16.45
N SER A 108 -7.29 6.02 16.81
CA SER A 108 -8.76 5.93 16.77
C SER A 108 -9.35 5.98 18.18
N ARG A 109 -10.24 6.94 18.43
CA ARG A 109 -10.98 7.04 19.71
C ARG A 109 -12.27 6.22 19.71
N CYS A 110 -12.79 5.88 18.54
CA CYS A 110 -14.03 5.13 18.33
C CYS A 110 -13.93 4.33 17.03
N ARG A 111 -13.43 3.09 17.11
CA ARG A 111 -13.23 2.23 15.93
C ARG A 111 -14.51 1.50 15.51
N LEU A 112 -15.35 1.15 16.48
CA LEU A 112 -16.58 0.39 16.30
C LEU A 112 -17.75 1.15 16.92
N ILE A 113 -18.86 1.24 16.18
CA ILE A 113 -20.14 1.82 16.62
C ILE A 113 -21.21 0.75 16.43
N ARG A 114 -22.07 0.57 17.44
CA ARG A 114 -23.26 -0.30 17.38
C ARG A 114 -24.44 0.47 17.95
N ASP A 115 -25.56 0.44 17.25
CA ASP A 115 -26.81 1.09 17.67
C ASP A 115 -26.63 2.58 18.03
N GLY A 116 -25.78 3.28 17.27
CA GLY A 116 -25.48 4.71 17.47
C GLY A 116 -24.54 5.02 18.65
N ALA A 117 -24.01 4.02 19.35
CA ALA A 117 -23.08 4.20 20.47
C ALA A 117 -21.72 3.54 20.22
N LYS A 118 -20.68 4.05 20.90
CA LYS A 118 -19.35 3.44 20.89
C LYS A 118 -19.43 2.01 21.42
N ALA A 119 -18.98 1.06 20.62
CA ALA A 119 -18.92 -0.35 21.01
C ALA A 119 -17.60 -0.67 21.74
N ASP A 120 -17.61 -1.81 22.45
CA ASP A 120 -16.40 -2.40 23.00
C ASP A 120 -15.39 -2.70 21.88
N SER A 121 -14.11 -2.45 22.15
CA SER A 121 -12.99 -2.62 21.22
C SER A 121 -12.10 -3.82 21.56
N ARG A 122 -12.38 -4.56 22.64
CA ARG A 122 -11.73 -5.85 22.91
C ARG A 122 -11.94 -6.78 21.72
N LEU A 123 -10.91 -7.52 21.33
CA LEU A 123 -10.90 -8.35 20.12
C LEU A 123 -12.00 -9.43 20.09
N GLY A 124 -12.42 -9.93 21.25
CA GLY A 124 -13.49 -10.93 21.34
C GLY A 124 -13.08 -12.30 20.77
N LEU A 125 -11.78 -12.62 20.77
CA LEU A 125 -11.27 -13.92 20.32
C LEU A 125 -11.41 -14.98 21.42
N ARG A 126 -11.94 -16.14 21.05
CA ARG A 126 -12.01 -17.33 21.91
C ARG A 126 -10.71 -18.12 21.83
N LEU A 127 -10.51 -19.07 22.75
CA LEU A 127 -9.37 -20.01 22.70
C LEU A 127 -9.27 -20.76 21.37
N ARG A 128 -10.42 -21.15 20.81
CA ARG A 128 -10.47 -21.79 19.49
C ARG A 128 -10.01 -20.85 18.38
N ASP A 129 -10.47 -19.60 18.39
CA ASP A 129 -10.10 -18.61 17.38
C ASP A 129 -8.58 -18.34 17.41
N MET A 130 -8.00 -18.21 18.61
CA MET A 130 -6.55 -18.04 18.77
C MET A 130 -5.77 -19.26 18.28
N ARG A 131 -6.25 -20.47 18.53
CA ARG A 131 -5.63 -21.70 18.00
C ARG A 131 -5.71 -21.75 16.47
N ASP A 132 -6.85 -21.40 15.89
CA ASP A 132 -7.05 -21.45 14.44
C ASP A 132 -6.23 -20.36 13.74
N LEU A 133 -6.10 -19.16 14.33
CA LEU A 133 -5.13 -18.13 13.90
C LEU A 133 -3.69 -18.65 13.96
N LEU A 134 -3.29 -19.27 15.06
CA LEU A 134 -1.93 -19.82 15.21
C LEU A 134 -1.63 -20.89 14.15
N ARG A 135 -2.61 -21.76 13.87
CA ARG A 135 -2.50 -22.76 12.79
C ARG A 135 -2.33 -22.09 11.43
N LEU A 136 -3.10 -21.04 11.14
CA LEU A 136 -2.96 -20.29 9.89
C LEU A 136 -1.56 -19.67 9.77
N THR A 137 -1.04 -19.06 10.83
CA THR A 137 0.31 -18.44 10.82
C THR A 137 1.45 -19.44 10.69
N GLN A 138 1.23 -20.72 11.01
CA GLN A 138 2.23 -21.80 10.90
C GLN A 138 2.01 -22.68 9.67
N ALA A 139 0.94 -22.45 8.91
CA ALA A 139 0.64 -23.25 7.73
C ALA A 139 1.61 -22.89 6.60
N ASP A 140 2.06 -23.90 5.88
CA ASP A 140 2.78 -23.68 4.62
C ASP A 140 1.83 -23.00 3.61
N GLU A 141 2.34 -22.03 2.87
CA GLU A 141 1.55 -21.28 1.88
C GLU A 141 0.88 -22.21 0.85
N ALA A 142 1.61 -23.24 0.39
CA ALA A 142 1.07 -24.24 -0.53
C ALA A 142 -0.13 -25.02 0.04
N ALA A 143 -0.21 -25.18 1.37
CA ALA A 143 -1.34 -25.83 2.02
C ALA A 143 -2.58 -24.93 2.12
N LEU A 144 -2.44 -23.63 1.83
CA LEU A 144 -3.50 -22.63 1.80
C LEU A 144 -4.02 -22.33 0.39
N ASP A 145 -3.41 -22.92 -0.65
CA ASP A 145 -3.80 -22.69 -2.03
C ASP A 145 -5.28 -23.03 -2.27
N GLY A 146 -5.97 -22.11 -2.95
CA GLY A 146 -7.40 -22.21 -3.25
C GLY A 146 -8.36 -22.12 -2.06
N LYS A 147 -7.88 -21.96 -0.81
CA LYS A 147 -8.75 -21.87 0.36
C LYS A 147 -9.27 -20.46 0.60
N ALA A 148 -10.56 -20.37 0.86
CA ALA A 148 -11.19 -19.16 1.37
C ALA A 148 -10.97 -19.00 2.88
N ILE A 149 -11.11 -17.78 3.38
CA ILE A 149 -10.91 -17.47 4.81
C ILE A 149 -11.90 -18.23 5.70
N ASP A 150 -13.16 -18.38 5.27
CA ASP A 150 -14.21 -19.09 5.99
C ASP A 150 -14.00 -20.61 6.11
N GLU A 151 -13.12 -21.18 5.29
CA GLU A 151 -12.68 -22.57 5.44
C GLU A 151 -11.63 -22.74 6.54
N CYS A 152 -10.98 -21.66 6.96
CA CYS A 152 -9.91 -21.67 7.98
C CYS A 152 -10.42 -21.44 9.40
N PHE A 153 -11.63 -20.92 9.57
CA PHE A 153 -12.14 -20.47 10.87
C PHE A 153 -13.53 -21.02 11.20
N ASP A 154 -13.77 -21.24 12.49
CA ASP A 154 -15.11 -21.55 12.99
C ASP A 154 -16.09 -20.38 12.72
N PRO A 155 -17.35 -20.62 12.33
CA PRO A 155 -18.28 -19.54 11.95
C PRO A 155 -18.45 -18.42 12.99
N ALA A 156 -18.29 -18.73 14.28
CA ALA A 156 -18.39 -17.71 15.34
C ALA A 156 -17.17 -16.77 15.40
N PHE A 157 -16.06 -17.07 14.74
CA PHE A 157 -14.94 -16.14 14.54
C PHE A 157 -15.38 -14.87 13.82
N PHE A 158 -16.27 -14.99 12.84
CA PHE A 158 -16.77 -13.88 12.02
C PHE A 158 -17.68 -12.91 12.79
N GLN A 159 -18.07 -13.26 14.01
CA GLN A 159 -18.78 -12.38 14.92
C GLN A 159 -17.85 -11.62 15.89
N SER A 160 -16.54 -11.94 15.87
CA SER A 160 -15.56 -11.28 16.73
C SER A 160 -15.32 -9.83 16.31
N ASN A 161 -15.02 -8.98 17.28
CA ASN A 161 -14.56 -7.62 17.01
C ASN A 161 -13.25 -7.61 16.22
N PHE A 162 -12.38 -8.61 16.42
CA PHE A 162 -11.16 -8.81 15.65
C PHE A 162 -11.47 -8.88 14.15
N TRP A 163 -12.36 -9.79 13.73
CA TRP A 163 -12.72 -9.95 12.34
C TRP A 163 -13.29 -8.66 11.75
N ILE A 164 -14.20 -8.00 12.45
CA ILE A 164 -14.80 -6.74 11.99
C ILE A 164 -13.73 -5.67 11.80
N MET A 165 -12.79 -5.53 12.75
CA MET A 165 -11.72 -4.53 12.64
C MET A 165 -10.73 -4.87 11.51
N TRP A 166 -10.40 -6.15 11.34
CA TRP A 166 -9.49 -6.63 10.31
C TRP A 166 -10.07 -6.46 8.90
N SER A 167 -11.25 -7.03 8.65
CA SER A 167 -11.93 -7.04 7.33
C SER A 167 -12.47 -5.69 6.85
N THR A 168 -12.50 -4.68 7.72
CA THR A 168 -12.87 -3.31 7.32
C THR A 168 -11.68 -2.37 7.25
N MET A 169 -10.50 -2.84 7.67
CA MET A 169 -9.24 -2.12 7.54
C MET A 169 -8.47 -2.56 6.28
N PHE A 170 -8.63 -3.82 5.90
CA PHE A 170 -8.02 -4.48 4.74
C PHE A 170 -9.11 -5.16 3.91
#